data_AF-I6CBS4-F1
#
_entry.id   AF-I6CBS4-F1
#
_cell.length_a   1.000
_cell.length_b   1.000
_cell.length_c   1.000
_cell.angle_alpha   90.00
_cell.angle_beta   90.00
_cell.angle_gamma   90.00
#
_symmetry.space_group_name_H-M   'P 1'
#
loop_
_entity.id
_entity.type
_entity.pdbx_description
1 polymer ?
#
loop_
_entity_poly.entity_id
_entity_poly.type
_entity_poly.pdbx_seq_one_letter_code
_entity_poly.pdbx_strand_id
1 'polypeptide(L)'
;MASWLVEWKNATETQWLKDAPSQPLQQSLKDLERAYKNFFQNRAAFPRFKKRGQNDVFRYPQGVKLDQENSRIFLPKLGWMRYRNSR
;
A
#
# COMPACT_ATOMS: atom_id res chain seq x y z
N MET A 1 0.77 -3.86 13.92
CA MET A 1 0.74 -4.99 12.94
C MET A 1 1.87 -4.97 11.91
N ALA A 2 2.42 -3.80 11.52
CA ALA A 2 3.42 -3.72 10.46
C ALA A 2 4.81 -4.35 10.76
N SER A 3 5.14 -4.62 12.03
CA SER A 3 6.41 -5.25 12.45
C SER A 3 6.52 -6.71 11.99
N TRP A 4 5.41 -7.45 11.94
CA TRP A 4 5.36 -8.85 11.49
C TRP A 4 5.66 -9.03 10.00
N LEU A 5 5.65 -7.94 9.23
CA LEU A 5 5.97 -8.00 7.80
C LEU A 5 7.38 -8.52 7.53
N VAL A 6 8.33 -8.31 8.46
CA VAL A 6 9.71 -8.81 8.32
C VAL A 6 9.72 -10.34 8.37
N GLU A 7 9.00 -10.92 9.33
CA GLU A 7 8.89 -12.37 9.50
C GLU A 7 8.19 -13.00 8.30
N TRP A 8 7.07 -12.44 7.85
CA TRP A 8 6.35 -12.94 6.67
C TRP A 8 7.19 -12.86 5.40
N LYS A 9 7.96 -11.80 5.22
CA LYS A 9 8.87 -11.75 4.06
C LYS A 9 9.90 -12.88 4.07
N ASN A 10 10.29 -13.40 5.23
CA ASN A 10 11.27 -14.49 5.34
C ASN A 10 10.66 -15.89 5.32
N ALA A 11 9.36 -16.02 5.59
CA ALA A 11 8.66 -17.30 5.53
C ALA A 11 8.49 -17.80 4.09
N THR A 12 8.76 -19.09 3.85
CA THR A 12 8.76 -19.72 2.51
C THR A 12 7.43 -19.53 1.77
N GLU A 13 6.31 -19.62 2.48
CA GLU A 13 4.95 -19.50 1.91
C GLU A 13 4.60 -18.07 1.46
N THR A 14 5.26 -17.06 2.01
CA THR A 14 4.98 -15.64 1.73
C THR A 14 6.17 -14.89 1.16
N GLN A 15 7.14 -15.61 0.58
CA GLN A 15 8.32 -15.03 -0.07
C GLN A 15 7.96 -14.06 -1.21
N TRP A 16 6.84 -14.25 -1.89
CA TRP A 16 6.32 -13.35 -2.93
C TRP A 16 6.09 -11.91 -2.42
N LEU A 17 5.97 -11.69 -1.10
CA LEU A 17 5.93 -10.35 -0.50
C LEU A 17 7.26 -9.60 -0.67
N LYS A 18 8.36 -10.29 -0.97
CA LYS A 18 9.64 -9.68 -1.32
C LYS A 18 9.62 -9.06 -2.70
N ASP A 19 8.69 -9.40 -3.58
CA ASP A 19 8.60 -8.82 -4.92
C ASP A 19 7.98 -7.43 -4.88
N ALA A 20 6.99 -7.21 -4.01
CA ALA A 20 6.39 -5.89 -3.80
C ALA A 20 7.29 -4.95 -2.95
N PRO A 21 7.20 -3.62 -3.15
CA PRO A 21 7.85 -2.67 -2.25
C PRO A 21 7.31 -2.77 -0.81
N SER A 22 8.18 -2.59 0.18
CA SER A 22 7.81 -2.72 1.60
C SER A 22 6.80 -1.67 2.06
N GLN A 23 6.93 -0.44 1.58
CA GLN A 23 6.14 0.70 2.03
C GLN A 23 4.63 0.54 1.77
N PRO A 24 4.15 0.18 0.56
CA PRO A 24 2.74 -0.13 0.32
C PRO A 24 2.19 -1.23 1.24
N LEU A 25 2.94 -2.33 1.43
CA LEU A 25 2.53 -3.43 2.31
C LEU A 25 2.36 -2.96 3.77
N GLN A 26 3.30 -2.15 4.27
CA GLN A 26 3.19 -1.55 5.60
C GLN A 26 1.98 -0.62 5.73
N GLN A 27 1.67 0.16 4.69
CA GLN A 27 0.50 1.05 4.69
C GLN A 27 -0.81 0.26 4.72
N SER A 28 -0.92 -0.84 3.97
CA SER A 28 -2.10 -1.72 4.03
C SER A 28 -2.33 -2.28 5.44
N LEU A 29 -1.27 -2.67 6.15
CA LEU A 29 -1.37 -3.14 7.53
C LEU A 29 -1.74 -2.01 8.51
N LYS A 30 -1.23 -0.79 8.30
CA LYS A 30 -1.62 0.39 9.11
C LYS A 30 -3.09 0.76 8.90
N ASP A 31 -3.58 0.65 7.67
CA ASP A 31 -4.99 0.91 7.36
C ASP A 31 -5.90 -0.11 8.04
N LEU A 32 -5.52 -1.39 8.02
CA LEU A 32 -6.24 -2.45 8.74
C LEU A 32 -6.27 -2.17 10.26
N GLU A 33 -5.11 -1.85 10.84
CA GLU A 33 -5.00 -1.52 12.26
C GLU A 33 -5.89 -0.31 12.62
N ARG A 34 -5.90 0.73 11.78
CA ARG A 34 -6.76 1.90 11.97
C ARG A 34 -8.24 1.55 11.85
N ALA A 35 -8.62 0.71 10.89
CA ALA A 35 -10.01 0.29 10.69
C ALA A 35 -10.54 -0.46 11.93
N TYR A 36 -9.74 -1.38 12.48
CA TYR A 36 -10.09 -2.07 13.72
C TYR A 36 -10.14 -1.11 14.92
N LYS A 37 -9.18 -0.18 15.06
CA LYS A 37 -9.24 0.84 16.12
C LYS A 37 -10.53 1.66 16.05
N ASN A 38 -10.94 2.10 14.86
CA ASN A 38 -12.19 2.84 14.67
C ASN A 38 -13.43 2.00 14.99
N PHE A 39 -13.42 0.71 14.62
CA PHE A 39 -14.50 -0.22 14.93
C PHE A 39 -14.66 -0.39 16.45
N PHE A 40 -13.58 -0.64 17.19
CA PHE A 40 -13.64 -0.77 18.65
C PHE A 40 -13.99 0.54 19.36
N GLN A 41 -13.71 1.69 18.74
CA GLN A 41 -14.14 3.01 19.23
C GLN A 41 -15.60 3.34 18.85
N ASN A 42 -16.35 2.41 18.24
CA ASN A 42 -17.71 2.62 17.73
C ASN A 42 -17.83 3.80 16.74
N ARG A 43 -16.75 4.15 16.05
CA ARG A 43 -16.71 5.22 15.03
C ARG A 43 -16.94 4.70 13.61
N ALA A 44 -16.86 3.39 13.41
CA ALA A 44 -17.04 2.75 12.13
C ALA A 44 -17.65 1.35 12.32
N ALA A 45 -18.29 0.83 11.27
CA ALA A 45 -18.73 -0.56 11.22
C ALA A 45 -17.55 -1.53 11.09
N PHE A 46 -17.85 -2.83 11.20
CA PHE A 46 -16.84 -3.89 11.08
C PHE A 46 -16.02 -3.75 9.78
N PRO A 47 -14.67 -3.80 9.85
CA PRO A 47 -13.83 -3.66 8.67
C PRO A 47 -14.14 -4.74 7.62
N ARG A 48 -14.26 -4.33 6.35
CA ARG A 48 -14.48 -5.23 5.21
C ARG A 48 -13.34 -5.11 4.22
N PHE A 49 -12.98 -6.22 3.59
CA PHE A 49 -12.03 -6.20 2.49
C PHE A 49 -12.56 -5.36 1.32
N LYS A 50 -11.65 -4.63 0.66
CA LYS A 50 -11.96 -3.91 -0.57
C LYS A 50 -12.26 -4.90 -1.69
N LYS A 51 -13.20 -4.55 -2.56
CA LYS A 51 -13.46 -5.30 -3.79
C LYS A 51 -12.40 -4.93 -4.83
N ARG A 52 -11.81 -5.95 -5.47
CA ARG A 52 -10.88 -5.76 -6.59
C ARG A 52 -11.55 -4.99 -7.73
N GLY A 53 -10.84 -4.03 -8.32
CA GLY A 53 -11.35 -3.21 -9.43
C GLY A 53 -12.21 -2.04 -9.00
N GLN A 54 -12.44 -1.85 -7.68
CA GLN A 54 -13.23 -0.76 -7.16
C GLN A 54 -12.40 0.09 -6.21
N ASN A 55 -12.05 1.32 -6.64
CA ASN A 55 -11.26 2.27 -5.86
C ASN A 55 -9.94 1.67 -5.35
N ASP A 56 -9.24 0.97 -6.25
CA ASP A 56 -7.92 0.40 -6.00
C ASP A 56 -6.92 1.55 -5.79
N VAL A 57 -6.38 1.62 -4.59
CA VAL A 57 -5.45 2.68 -4.16
C VAL A 57 -4.35 2.06 -3.33
N PHE A 58 -3.12 2.47 -3.59
CA PHE A 58 -1.95 2.16 -2.79
C PHE A 58 -1.18 3.45 -2.50
N ARG A 59 -0.33 3.44 -1.46
CA ARG A 59 0.42 4.63 -1.04
C ARG A 59 1.92 4.35 -1.03
N TYR A 60 2.68 5.32 -1.55
CA TYR A 60 4.13 5.39 -1.41
C TYR A 60 4.49 6.68 -0.65
N PRO A 61 4.84 6.60 0.64
CA PRO A 61 5.19 7.77 1.42
C PRO A 61 6.57 8.34 1.06
N GLN A 62 7.47 7.54 0.48
CA GLN A 62 8.84 7.93 0.17
C GLN A 62 9.39 7.17 -1.05
N GLY A 63 10.49 7.68 -1.63
CA GLY A 63 11.19 7.03 -2.75
C GLY A 63 10.51 7.19 -4.11
N VAL A 64 9.55 8.11 -4.20
CA VAL A 64 8.85 8.47 -5.44
C VAL A 64 9.56 9.66 -6.06
N LYS A 65 9.79 9.62 -7.39
CA LYS A 65 10.24 10.79 -8.15
C LYS A 65 9.13 11.18 -9.12
N LEU A 66 8.87 12.48 -9.23
CA LEU A 66 7.84 13.02 -10.10
C LEU A 66 8.51 13.79 -11.23
N ASP A 67 8.17 13.41 -12.46
CA ASP A 67 8.54 14.14 -13.68
C ASP A 67 7.23 14.66 -14.28
N GLN A 68 6.85 15.88 -13.90
CA GLN A 68 5.59 16.49 -14.33
C GLN A 68 5.61 16.84 -15.82
N GLU A 69 6.75 17.28 -16.34
CA GLU A 69 6.91 17.69 -17.75
C GLU A 69 6.57 16.53 -18.69
N ASN A 70 7.04 15.32 -18.36
CA ASN A 70 6.74 14.13 -19.15
C ASN A 70 5.51 13.34 -18.66
N SER A 71 4.81 13.84 -17.63
CA SER A 71 3.71 13.14 -16.95
C SER A 71 4.08 11.72 -16.51
N ARG A 72 5.26 11.58 -15.87
CA ARG A 72 5.79 10.30 -15.38
C ARG A 72 6.03 10.33 -13.87
N ILE A 73 5.85 9.18 -13.24
CA ILE A 73 6.14 8.93 -11.84
C ILE A 73 7.06 7.72 -11.75
N PHE A 74 8.16 7.86 -11.02
CA PHE A 74 9.04 6.76 -10.69
C PHE A 74 8.55 6.12 -9.40
N LEU A 75 8.28 4.81 -9.44
CA LEU A 75 7.98 4.01 -8.26
C LEU A 75 9.08 2.97 -8.03
N PRO A 76 9.49 2.74 -6.78
CA PRO A 76 10.44 1.67 -6.46
C PRO A 76 9.95 0.32 -7.02
N LYS A 77 10.86 -0.43 -7.64
CA LYS A 77 10.63 -1.73 -8.32
C LYS A 77 9.76 -1.73 -9.58
N LEU A 78 8.90 -0.74 -9.76
CA LEU A 78 8.05 -0.61 -10.95
C LEU A 78 8.67 0.30 -12.02
N GLY A 79 9.64 1.14 -11.63
CA GLY A 79 10.31 2.06 -12.55
C GLY A 79 9.44 3.27 -12.91
N TRP A 80 9.71 3.85 -14.08
CA TRP A 80 8.96 5.00 -14.60
C TRP A 80 7.63 4.55 -15.20
N MET A 81 6.54 5.12 -14.71
CA MET A 81 5.20 4.92 -15.23
C MET A 81 4.58 6.23 -15.63
N ARG A 82 3.76 6.21 -16.68
CA ARG A 82 2.95 7.37 -17.06
C ARG A 82 1.79 7.50 -16.08
N TYR A 83 1.50 8.72 -15.66
CA TYR A 83 0.32 9.00 -14.86
C TYR A 83 -0.52 10.08 -15.54
N ARG A 84 -1.82 10.08 -15.24
CA ARG A 84 -2.71 11.18 -15.62
C ARG A 84 -2.74 12.16 -14.47
N ASN A 85 -2.25 13.38 -14.69
CA ASN A 85 -2.38 14.46 -13.70
C ASN A 85 -3.82 14.96 -13.72
N SER A 86 -4.62 14.51 -12.76
CA SER A 86 -5.96 15.05 -12.51
C SER A 86 -5.87 16.03 -11.35
N ARG A 87 -6.47 17.20 -11.53
CA ARG A 87 -6.54 18.27 -10.52
C ARG A 87 -7.26 17.81 -9.26
#